data_AF-A0A377M137-F1
#
_entry.id   AF-A0A377M137-F1
#
_cell.length_a   1.000
_cell.length_b   1.000
_cell.length_c   1.000
_cell.angle_alpha   90.00
_cell.angle_beta   90.00
_cell.angle_gamma   90.00
#
_symmetry.space_group_name_H-M   'P 1'
#
loop_
_entity.id
_entity.type
_entity.pdbx_description
1 polymer ?
#
loop_
_entity_poly.entity_id
_entity_poly.type
_entity_poly.pdbx_seq_one_letter_code
_entity_poly.pdbx_strand_id
1 'polypeptide(L)'
;MDILQNLVAACQADETLLRQQAQTRTERWLRWLAPVSVTCPTGEDPGYDDDFQRIREEVNKLSGIDTGLICTLAEKLMTTTAKDIRVATYYCWARLHQNGEAGFAEGLELVAGLLQRYGMQLHPRRDRSRKAALEWLGGTRVLDSLSLYPEVVREDAQRTAGTLLLIADSLETEPEALRAELNALYSALESRLMKGGAWMPWYRRTQAIRHVVSSHLTRQNRTRQC
;
A
#
# COMPACT_ATOMS: atom_id res chain seq x y z
N MET A 1 -9.73 -15.25 -10.07
CA MET A 1 -8.77 -14.16 -10.30
C MET A 1 -8.29 -13.70 -8.95
N ASP A 2 -6.98 -13.69 -8.76
CA ASP A 2 -6.35 -13.12 -7.57
C ASP A 2 -6.71 -11.61 -7.47
N ILE A 3 -6.99 -11.10 -6.27
CA ILE A 3 -7.42 -9.72 -6.04
C ILE A 3 -6.31 -8.75 -6.48
N LEU A 4 -5.04 -9.13 -6.29
CA LEU A 4 -3.91 -8.34 -6.79
C LEU A 4 -3.93 -8.24 -8.32
N GLN A 5 -4.30 -9.32 -9.01
CA GLN A 5 -4.38 -9.32 -10.47
C GLN A 5 -5.51 -8.42 -11.00
N ASN A 6 -6.60 -8.26 -10.25
CA ASN A 6 -7.62 -7.27 -10.59
C ASN A 6 -7.09 -5.84 -10.49
N LEU A 7 -6.32 -5.52 -9.44
CA LEU A 7 -5.66 -4.23 -9.27
C LEU A 7 -4.68 -3.93 -10.42
N VAL A 8 -3.85 -4.90 -10.80
CA VAL A 8 -2.92 -4.78 -11.93
C VAL A 8 -3.69 -4.53 -13.24
N ALA A 9 -4.74 -5.30 -13.50
CA ALA A 9 -5.58 -5.10 -14.67
C ALA A 9 -6.24 -3.71 -14.68
N ALA A 10 -6.68 -3.20 -13.54
CA ALA A 10 -7.26 -1.85 -13.41
C ALA A 10 -6.24 -0.74 -13.72
N CYS A 11 -4.94 -0.99 -13.51
CA CYS A 11 -3.87 -0.05 -13.86
C CYS A 11 -3.63 0.10 -15.38
N GLN A 12 -4.18 -0.81 -16.20
CA GLN A 12 -4.05 -0.82 -17.66
C GLN A 12 -2.59 -0.71 -18.14
N ALA A 13 -1.69 -1.40 -17.43
CA ALA A 13 -0.27 -1.45 -17.74
C ALA A 13 0.18 -2.91 -17.88
N ASP A 14 1.28 -3.10 -18.59
CA ASP A 14 1.93 -4.40 -18.71
C ASP A 14 2.56 -4.79 -17.35
N GLU A 15 2.23 -5.98 -16.86
CA GLU A 15 2.70 -6.47 -15.54
C GLU A 15 4.23 -6.55 -15.48
N THR A 16 4.87 -7.00 -16.56
CA THR A 16 6.34 -7.14 -16.63
C THR A 16 7.00 -5.77 -16.49
N LEU A 17 6.47 -4.76 -17.17
CA LEU A 17 6.94 -3.38 -17.06
C LEU A 17 6.74 -2.82 -15.65
N LEU A 18 5.58 -3.06 -15.02
CA LEU A 18 5.34 -2.62 -13.64
C LEU A 18 6.36 -3.21 -12.67
N ARG A 19 6.67 -4.50 -12.79
CA ARG A 19 7.68 -5.19 -11.96
C ARG A 19 9.08 -4.62 -12.20
N GLN A 20 9.48 -4.43 -13.46
CA GLN A 20 10.79 -3.88 -13.80
C GLN A 20 10.98 -2.45 -13.26
N GLN A 21 9.95 -1.62 -13.40
CA GLN A 21 9.97 -0.26 -12.85
C GLN A 21 10.03 -0.27 -11.33
N ALA A 22 9.22 -1.10 -10.66
CA ALA A 22 9.27 -1.25 -9.21
C ALA A 22 10.66 -1.70 -8.74
N GLN A 23 11.28 -2.66 -9.43
CA GLN A 23 12.63 -3.14 -9.10
C GLN A 23 13.68 -2.04 -9.23
N THR A 24 13.56 -1.19 -10.25
CA THR A 24 14.45 -0.02 -10.39
C THR A 24 14.23 0.99 -9.27
N ARG A 25 12.98 1.17 -8.83
CA ARG A 25 12.66 2.13 -7.77
C ARG A 25 13.13 1.65 -6.39
N THR A 26 13.21 0.34 -6.12
CA THR A 26 13.78 -0.17 -4.86
C THR A 26 15.26 0.19 -4.70
N GLU A 27 16.00 0.40 -5.79
CA GLU A 27 17.40 0.85 -5.75
C GLU A 27 17.58 2.23 -5.11
N ARG A 28 16.54 3.08 -5.13
CA ARG A 28 16.57 4.39 -4.44
C ARG A 28 16.69 4.24 -2.92
N TRP A 29 16.36 3.07 -2.40
CA TRP A 29 16.40 2.74 -0.97
C TRP A 29 17.70 2.08 -0.54
N LEU A 30 18.74 2.00 -1.40
CA LEU A 30 20.00 1.32 -1.08
C LEU A 30 20.61 1.76 0.27
N ARG A 31 20.53 3.04 0.63
CA ARG A 31 20.97 3.55 1.94
C ARG A 31 20.19 2.90 3.10
N TRP A 32 18.88 2.84 2.99
CA TRP A 32 18.00 2.24 4.00
C TRP A 32 18.09 0.72 4.01
N LEU A 33 18.46 0.11 2.88
CA LEU A 33 18.62 -1.33 2.72
C LEU A 33 20.03 -1.81 3.07
N ALA A 34 21.01 -0.93 3.28
CA ALA A 34 22.36 -1.33 3.70
C ALA A 34 22.30 -2.07 5.05
N PRO A 35 23.09 -3.14 5.26
CA PRO A 35 23.06 -3.90 6.51
C PRO A 35 23.41 -3.00 7.70
N VAL A 36 22.78 -3.22 8.85
CA VAL A 36 23.09 -2.48 10.09
C VAL A 36 24.55 -2.71 10.50
N SER A 37 25.01 -3.96 10.43
CA SER A 37 26.41 -4.32 10.59
C SER A 37 26.74 -5.59 9.80
N VAL A 38 28.04 -5.90 9.67
CA VAL A 38 28.50 -7.11 8.98
C VAL A 38 28.04 -8.38 9.71
N THR A 39 28.04 -8.36 11.04
CA THR A 39 27.71 -9.54 11.87
C THR A 39 26.23 -9.64 12.21
N CYS A 40 25.49 -8.54 12.19
CA CYS A 40 24.05 -8.50 12.41
C CYS A 40 23.37 -7.59 11.36
N PRO A 41 23.16 -8.10 10.12
CA PRO A 41 22.64 -7.29 9.02
C PRO A 41 21.29 -6.63 9.27
N THR A 42 20.43 -7.29 10.06
CA THR A 42 19.10 -6.77 10.43
C THR A 42 19.08 -6.02 11.76
N GLY A 43 20.20 -5.94 12.48
CA GLY A 43 20.27 -5.42 13.84
C GLY A 43 19.43 -6.22 14.85
N GLU A 44 19.21 -5.63 16.01
CA GLU A 44 18.41 -6.20 17.11
C GLU A 44 16.93 -5.80 17.02
N ASP A 45 16.03 -6.52 17.70
CA ASP A 45 14.61 -6.15 17.73
C ASP A 45 14.45 -4.78 18.42
N PRO A 46 13.88 -3.76 17.74
CA PRO A 46 13.76 -2.42 18.29
C PRO A 46 12.61 -2.30 19.30
N GLY A 47 12.01 -3.41 19.74
CA GLY A 47 10.85 -3.44 20.64
C GLY A 47 11.00 -2.66 21.95
N TYR A 48 12.21 -2.38 22.41
CA TYR A 48 12.49 -1.54 23.60
C TYR A 48 13.26 -0.25 23.25
N ASP A 49 13.50 0.02 21.97
CA ASP A 49 14.20 1.22 21.52
C ASP A 49 13.31 2.47 21.70
N ASP A 50 13.89 3.56 22.20
CA ASP A 50 13.16 4.80 22.49
C ASP A 50 12.55 5.43 21.24
N ASP A 51 13.27 5.40 20.11
CA ASP A 51 12.74 5.95 18.84
C ASP A 51 11.58 5.08 18.34
N PHE A 52 11.65 3.76 18.53
CA PHE A 52 10.57 2.84 18.15
C PHE A 52 9.32 3.05 19.01
N GLN A 53 9.49 3.18 20.33
CA GLN A 53 8.39 3.49 21.23
C GLN A 53 7.76 4.84 20.86
N ARG A 54 8.58 5.84 20.56
CA ARG A 54 8.10 7.16 20.15
C ARG A 54 7.30 7.12 18.85
N ILE A 55 7.76 6.36 17.85
CA ILE A 55 6.98 6.13 16.62
C ILE A 55 5.63 5.49 16.95
N ARG A 56 5.62 4.46 17.80
CA ARG A 56 4.37 3.79 18.19
C ARG A 56 3.41 4.72 18.93
N GLU A 57 3.91 5.61 19.78
CA GLU A 57 3.09 6.62 20.43
C GLU A 57 2.41 7.52 19.39
N GLU A 58 3.18 8.09 18.46
CA GLU A 58 2.64 8.93 17.39
C GLU A 58 1.61 8.19 16.53
N VAL A 59 1.92 6.97 16.11
CA VAL A 59 1.01 6.12 15.32
C VAL A 59 -0.25 5.76 16.09
N ASN A 60 -0.27 5.78 17.43
CA ASN A 60 -1.47 5.49 18.20
C ASN A 60 -2.28 6.72 18.61
N LYS A 61 -1.79 7.94 18.34
CA LYS A 61 -2.56 9.15 18.58
C LYS A 61 -3.83 9.20 17.72
N LEU A 62 -4.86 9.85 18.26
CA LEU A 62 -6.13 10.12 17.56
C LEU A 62 -6.11 11.45 16.80
N SER A 63 -5.28 12.40 17.23
CA SER A 63 -5.13 13.73 16.64
C SER A 63 -3.76 14.31 16.98
N GLY A 64 -3.34 15.36 16.26
CA GLY A 64 -2.03 15.99 16.46
C GLY A 64 -0.86 15.01 16.23
N ILE A 65 -1.02 14.10 15.27
CA ILE A 65 0.01 13.14 14.89
C ILE A 65 1.13 13.89 14.17
N ASP A 66 2.37 13.70 14.61
CA ASP A 66 3.54 14.23 13.91
C ASP A 66 4.10 13.17 12.94
N THR A 67 3.61 13.21 11.69
CA THR A 67 4.07 12.29 10.64
C THR A 67 5.49 12.61 10.16
N GLY A 68 5.96 13.85 10.37
CA GLY A 68 7.35 14.23 10.09
C GLY A 68 8.30 13.53 11.06
N LEU A 69 7.97 13.55 12.35
CA LEU A 69 8.70 12.83 13.38
C LEU A 69 8.75 11.33 13.09
N ILE A 70 7.64 10.70 12.70
CA ILE A 70 7.62 9.28 12.31
C ILE A 70 8.62 9.02 11.18
N CYS A 71 8.63 9.85 10.13
CA CYS A 71 9.57 9.70 9.02
C CYS A 71 11.04 9.83 9.47
N THR A 72 11.36 10.84 10.27
CA THR A 72 12.73 11.06 10.77
C THR A 72 13.21 9.91 11.65
N LEU A 73 12.38 9.45 12.58
CA LEU A 73 12.74 8.35 13.48
C LEU A 73 12.81 7.01 12.75
N ALA A 74 11.93 6.77 11.77
CA ALA A 74 11.99 5.57 10.93
C ALA A 74 13.30 5.52 10.13
N GLU A 75 13.74 6.65 9.54
CA GLU A 75 15.04 6.71 8.84
C GLU A 75 16.19 6.36 9.77
N LYS A 76 16.24 6.99 10.95
CA LYS A 76 17.27 6.75 11.95
C LYS A 76 17.30 5.25 12.32
N LEU A 77 16.19 4.70 12.80
CA LEU A 77 16.09 3.29 13.18
C LEU A 77 16.50 2.34 12.07
N MET A 78 15.97 2.55 10.86
CA MET A 78 16.22 1.65 9.74
C MET A 78 17.67 1.72 9.28
N THR A 79 18.35 2.85 9.42
CA THR A 79 19.76 2.99 9.00
C THR A 79 20.77 2.66 10.08
N THR A 80 20.41 2.69 11.37
CA THR A 80 21.37 2.52 12.47
C THR A 80 21.08 1.37 13.42
N THR A 81 19.83 0.94 13.56
CA THR A 81 19.41 0.10 14.69
C THR A 81 18.85 -1.24 14.24
N ALA A 82 17.83 -1.25 13.38
CA ALA A 82 17.08 -2.46 13.07
C ALA A 82 16.39 -2.41 11.70
N LYS A 83 16.30 -3.57 11.03
CA LYS A 83 15.45 -3.76 9.84
C LYS A 83 14.11 -4.35 10.30
N ASP A 84 13.12 -3.49 10.48
CA ASP A 84 11.85 -3.85 11.10
C ASP A 84 10.64 -3.51 10.22
N ILE A 85 9.75 -4.49 10.03
CA ILE A 85 8.54 -4.38 9.23
C ILE A 85 7.56 -3.38 9.84
N ARG A 86 7.42 -3.34 11.17
CA ARG A 86 6.50 -2.39 11.84
C ARG A 86 6.95 -0.97 11.56
N VAL A 87 8.25 -0.70 11.68
CA VAL A 87 8.82 0.62 11.34
C VAL A 87 8.57 0.95 9.87
N ALA A 88 8.81 0.00 8.96
CA ALA A 88 8.57 0.21 7.53
C ALA A 88 7.09 0.49 7.21
N THR A 89 6.14 -0.23 7.81
CA THR A 89 4.71 -0.01 7.55
C THR A 89 4.19 1.28 8.17
N TYR A 90 4.68 1.67 9.36
CA TYR A 90 4.42 2.99 9.93
C TYR A 90 4.99 4.12 9.07
N TYR A 91 6.18 3.92 8.49
CA TYR A 91 6.76 4.85 7.54
C TYR A 91 5.89 5.00 6.28
N CYS A 92 5.36 3.90 5.71
CA CYS A 92 4.41 3.98 4.59
C CYS A 92 3.21 4.86 4.92
N TRP A 93 2.62 4.66 6.10
CA TRP A 93 1.48 5.44 6.55
C TRP A 93 1.83 6.92 6.78
N ALA A 94 2.97 7.22 7.40
CA ALA A 94 3.43 8.59 7.56
C ALA A 94 3.67 9.29 6.21
N ARG A 95 4.30 8.60 5.25
CA ARG A 95 4.52 9.12 3.90
C ARG A 95 3.22 9.34 3.12
N LEU A 96 2.20 8.51 3.33
CA LEU A 96 0.87 8.74 2.78
C LEU A 96 0.31 10.10 3.24
N HIS A 97 0.43 10.43 4.53
CA HIS A 97 -0.02 11.72 5.05
C HIS A 97 0.80 12.91 4.53
N GLN A 98 2.10 12.72 4.30
CA GLN A 98 3.00 13.78 3.84
C GLN A 98 2.87 14.08 2.35
N ASN A 99 2.73 13.04 1.52
CA ASN A 99 2.84 13.17 0.06
C ASN A 99 1.74 12.39 -0.71
N GLY A 100 0.65 12.02 -0.06
CA GLY A 100 -0.45 11.29 -0.68
C GLY A 100 -0.02 9.93 -1.23
N GLU A 101 -0.64 9.51 -2.32
CA GLU A 101 -0.39 8.19 -2.92
C GLU A 101 1.05 8.00 -3.41
N ALA A 102 1.69 9.05 -3.93
CA ALA A 102 3.10 9.03 -4.29
C ALA A 102 4.01 8.66 -3.10
N GLY A 103 3.72 9.24 -1.92
CA GLY A 103 4.43 8.92 -0.68
C GLY A 103 4.16 7.50 -0.19
N PHE A 104 2.92 7.02 -0.30
CA PHE A 104 2.57 5.66 0.06
C PHE A 104 3.31 4.63 -0.82
N ALA A 105 3.35 4.87 -2.13
CA ALA A 105 4.07 4.04 -3.08
C ALA A 105 5.58 3.97 -2.77
N GLU A 106 6.17 5.10 -2.38
CA GLU A 106 7.56 5.16 -1.90
C GLU A 106 7.80 4.33 -0.65
N GLY A 107 6.92 4.43 0.34
CA GLY A 107 7.00 3.59 1.53
C GLY A 107 6.93 2.09 1.19
N LEU A 108 6.03 1.71 0.28
CA LEU A 108 5.92 0.33 -0.16
C LEU A 108 7.18 -0.15 -0.89
N GLU A 109 7.88 0.71 -1.63
CA GLU A 109 9.15 0.35 -2.29
C GLU A 109 10.22 -0.04 -1.28
N LEU A 110 10.27 0.67 -0.15
CA LEU A 110 11.12 0.30 0.98
C LEU A 110 10.71 -1.07 1.53
N VAL A 111 9.42 -1.33 1.73
CA VAL A 111 8.92 -2.64 2.20
C VAL A 111 9.33 -3.77 1.24
N ALA A 112 9.12 -3.58 -0.06
CA ALA A 112 9.52 -4.54 -1.08
C ALA A 112 11.04 -4.82 -1.03
N GLY A 113 11.86 -3.78 -1.00
CA GLY A 113 13.32 -3.93 -0.91
C GLY A 113 13.78 -4.63 0.37
N LEU A 114 13.12 -4.39 1.50
CA LEU A 114 13.42 -5.07 2.77
C LEU A 114 13.10 -6.55 2.69
N LEU A 115 11.91 -6.89 2.19
CA LEU A 115 11.46 -8.28 2.06
C LEU A 115 12.37 -9.06 1.11
N GLN A 116 12.68 -8.50 -0.07
CA GLN A 116 13.60 -9.11 -1.04
C GLN A 116 14.99 -9.35 -0.46
N ARG A 117 15.52 -8.40 0.33
CA ARG A 117 16.90 -8.46 0.82
C ARG A 117 17.08 -9.32 2.06
N TYR A 118 16.11 -9.29 2.98
CA TYR A 118 16.27 -9.86 4.32
C TYR A 118 15.26 -10.97 4.62
N GLY A 119 14.14 -11.05 3.89
CA GLY A 119 13.13 -12.10 4.04
C GLY A 119 12.74 -12.35 5.51
N MET A 120 12.85 -13.61 5.94
CA MET A 120 12.53 -14.05 7.30
C MET A 120 13.46 -13.52 8.41
N GLN A 121 14.56 -12.84 8.07
CA GLN A 121 15.48 -12.26 9.06
C GLN A 121 14.97 -10.94 9.65
N LEU A 122 14.05 -10.25 8.94
CA LEU A 122 13.47 -8.98 9.39
C LEU A 122 12.75 -9.13 10.73
N HIS A 123 12.80 -8.05 11.52
CA HIS A 123 12.01 -7.94 12.74
C HIS A 123 10.57 -7.51 12.43
N PRO A 124 9.58 -7.91 13.26
CA PRO A 124 9.69 -8.94 14.29
C PRO A 124 9.84 -10.32 13.66
N ARG A 125 10.73 -11.16 14.21
CA ARG A 125 10.97 -12.53 13.70
C ARG A 125 9.87 -13.52 14.07
N ARG A 126 8.99 -13.16 14.99
CA ARG A 126 7.90 -14.02 15.44
C ARG A 126 6.77 -14.00 14.40
N ASP A 127 6.53 -15.13 13.77
CA ASP A 127 5.50 -15.42 12.76
C ASP A 127 4.22 -14.58 12.86
N ARG A 128 3.48 -14.70 13.96
CA ARG A 128 2.22 -13.97 14.15
C ARG A 128 2.40 -12.45 14.13
N SER A 129 3.48 -11.96 14.72
CA SER A 129 3.78 -10.52 14.79
C SER A 129 4.27 -10.00 13.43
N ARG A 130 5.06 -10.80 12.70
CA ARG A 130 5.50 -10.50 11.34
C ARG A 130 4.30 -10.32 10.42
N LYS A 131 3.41 -11.33 10.40
CA LYS A 131 2.18 -11.33 9.62
C LYS A 131 1.32 -10.10 9.94
N ALA A 132 1.06 -9.87 11.23
CA ALA A 132 0.27 -8.71 11.66
C ALA A 132 0.90 -7.36 11.27
N ALA A 133 2.22 -7.24 11.25
CA ALA A 133 2.91 -6.01 10.88
C ALA A 133 2.74 -5.65 9.39
N LEU A 134 2.72 -6.66 8.51
CA LEU A 134 2.44 -6.48 7.08
C LEU A 134 0.95 -6.22 6.83
N GLU A 135 0.07 -7.02 7.44
CA GLU A 135 -1.38 -6.89 7.29
C GLU A 135 -1.93 -5.58 7.83
N TRP A 136 -1.20 -4.91 8.73
CA TRP A 136 -1.52 -3.57 9.18
C TRP A 136 -1.67 -2.56 8.02
N LEU A 137 -0.97 -2.75 6.90
CA LEU A 137 -1.15 -1.94 5.68
C LEU A 137 -2.55 -2.05 5.07
N GLY A 138 -3.24 -3.17 5.28
CA GLY A 138 -4.64 -3.36 4.91
C GLY A 138 -5.63 -3.04 6.03
N GLY A 139 -5.16 -2.53 7.17
CA GLY A 139 -5.99 -2.19 8.32
C GLY A 139 -6.73 -0.86 8.15
N THR A 140 -7.83 -0.69 8.90
CA THR A 140 -8.71 0.49 8.85
C THR A 140 -7.96 1.81 8.91
N ARG A 141 -6.91 1.94 9.75
CA ARG A 141 -6.15 3.19 9.88
C ARG A 141 -5.49 3.63 8.55
N VAL A 142 -4.94 2.69 7.79
CA VAL A 142 -4.30 2.98 6.50
C VAL A 142 -5.37 3.21 5.44
N LEU A 143 -6.40 2.36 5.38
CA LEU A 143 -7.49 2.48 4.41
C LEU A 143 -8.28 3.79 4.56
N ASP A 144 -8.58 4.20 5.80
CA ASP A 144 -9.23 5.48 6.09
C ASP A 144 -8.34 6.66 5.65
N SER A 145 -7.03 6.56 5.85
CA SER A 145 -6.08 7.59 5.40
C SER A 145 -6.03 7.68 3.87
N LEU A 146 -6.04 6.55 3.17
CA LEU A 146 -6.13 6.54 1.70
C LEU A 146 -7.41 7.25 1.22
N SER A 147 -8.54 7.03 1.89
CA SER A 147 -9.84 7.65 1.57
C SER A 147 -9.77 9.17 1.45
N LEU A 148 -8.86 9.83 2.17
CA LEU A 148 -8.70 11.28 2.20
C LEU A 148 -8.10 11.86 0.91
N TYR A 149 -7.56 11.02 0.02
CA TYR A 149 -6.92 11.43 -1.23
C TYR A 149 -7.76 11.02 -2.45
N PRO A 150 -8.94 11.61 -2.73
CA PRO A 150 -9.88 11.07 -3.72
C PRO A 150 -9.36 11.06 -5.17
N GLU A 151 -8.34 11.85 -5.48
CA GLU A 151 -7.71 11.92 -6.79
C GLU A 151 -6.64 10.83 -6.93
N VAL A 152 -6.95 9.81 -7.73
CA VAL A 152 -6.00 8.74 -8.02
C VAL A 152 -5.21 9.10 -9.27
N VAL A 153 -3.92 9.38 -9.08
CA VAL A 153 -2.98 9.58 -10.19
C VAL A 153 -2.60 8.22 -10.74
N ARG A 154 -2.85 7.99 -12.05
CA ARG A 154 -2.58 6.69 -12.69
C ARG A 154 -1.13 6.24 -12.51
N GLU A 155 -0.17 7.16 -12.60
CA GLU A 155 1.24 6.85 -12.42
C GLU A 155 1.55 6.33 -11.01
N ASP A 156 1.02 6.98 -9.96
CA ASP A 156 1.22 6.55 -8.57
C ASP A 156 0.54 5.22 -8.28
N ALA A 157 -0.61 4.96 -8.91
CA ALA A 157 -1.30 3.69 -8.79
C ALA A 157 -0.55 2.55 -9.51
N GLN A 158 -0.03 2.80 -10.70
CA GLN A 158 0.85 1.86 -11.42
C GLN A 158 2.12 1.58 -10.60
N ARG A 159 2.74 2.62 -10.04
CA ARG A 159 3.88 2.52 -9.12
C ARG A 159 3.54 1.64 -7.92
N THR A 160 2.40 1.87 -7.28
CA THR A 160 1.91 1.08 -6.15
C THR A 160 1.69 -0.38 -6.53
N ALA A 161 1.00 -0.64 -7.65
CA ALA A 161 0.71 -1.99 -8.12
C ALA A 161 1.99 -2.78 -8.44
N GLY A 162 2.96 -2.17 -9.14
CA GLY A 162 4.27 -2.77 -9.42
C GLY A 162 5.01 -3.18 -8.15
N THR A 163 4.99 -2.33 -7.13
CA THR A 163 5.63 -2.61 -5.85
C THR A 163 4.90 -3.71 -5.07
N LEU A 164 3.57 -3.73 -5.09
CA LEU A 164 2.79 -4.80 -4.44
C LEU A 164 3.01 -6.16 -5.09
N LEU A 165 3.28 -6.20 -6.40
CA LEU A 165 3.70 -7.43 -7.08
C LEU A 165 5.04 -7.95 -6.54
N LEU A 166 6.03 -7.08 -6.30
CA LEU A 166 7.30 -7.50 -5.69
C LEU A 166 7.13 -7.97 -4.24
N ILE A 167 6.22 -7.34 -3.48
CA ILE A 167 5.88 -7.78 -2.12
C ILE A 167 5.23 -9.16 -2.19
N ALA A 168 4.27 -9.38 -3.09
CA ALA A 168 3.60 -10.66 -3.25
C ALA A 168 4.60 -11.79 -3.59
N ASP A 169 5.49 -11.58 -4.57
CA ASP A 169 6.55 -12.55 -4.91
C ASP A 169 7.41 -12.90 -3.68
N SER A 170 7.77 -11.90 -2.88
CA SER A 170 8.58 -12.11 -1.68
C SER A 170 7.84 -12.96 -0.65
N LEU A 171 6.53 -12.73 -0.46
CA LEU A 171 5.71 -13.50 0.46
C LEU A 171 5.45 -14.93 -0.05
N GLU A 172 5.40 -15.15 -1.36
CA GLU A 172 5.26 -16.50 -1.92
C GLU A 172 6.45 -17.41 -1.56
N THR A 173 7.64 -16.84 -1.34
CA THR A 173 8.81 -17.59 -0.87
C THR A 173 8.72 -18.01 0.61
N GLU A 174 7.79 -17.41 1.37
CA GLU A 174 7.56 -17.76 2.78
C GLU A 174 6.63 -18.99 2.90
N PRO A 175 6.70 -19.74 4.02
CA PRO A 175 5.76 -20.81 4.31
C PRO A 175 4.31 -20.31 4.29
N GLU A 176 3.41 -21.07 3.67
CA GLU A 176 2.01 -20.68 3.43
C GLU A 176 1.29 -20.17 4.69
N ALA A 177 1.49 -20.83 5.84
CA ALA A 177 0.88 -20.45 7.11
C ALA A 177 1.32 -19.05 7.62
N LEU A 178 2.44 -18.52 7.13
CA LEU A 178 3.05 -17.27 7.56
C LEU A 178 2.75 -16.10 6.60
N ARG A 179 2.27 -16.40 5.39
CA ARG A 179 2.02 -15.39 4.37
C ARG A 179 0.98 -14.38 4.86
N ALA A 180 1.33 -13.11 4.76
CA ALA A 180 0.46 -12.00 5.08
C ALA A 180 -0.59 -11.80 3.97
N GLU A 181 -1.83 -11.53 4.36
CA GLU A 181 -2.93 -11.29 3.43
C GLU A 181 -3.18 -9.80 3.25
N LEU A 182 -2.85 -9.27 2.06
CA LEU A 182 -3.04 -7.86 1.73
C LEU A 182 -4.31 -7.61 0.91
N ASN A 183 -5.25 -8.56 0.90
CA ASN A 183 -6.49 -8.52 0.10
C ASN A 183 -7.33 -7.26 0.34
N ALA A 184 -7.40 -6.79 1.59
CA ALA A 184 -8.11 -5.56 1.95
C ALA A 184 -7.45 -4.32 1.31
N LEU A 185 -6.11 -4.26 1.32
CA LEU A 185 -5.37 -3.18 0.66
C LEU A 185 -5.56 -3.23 -0.87
N TYR A 186 -5.44 -4.41 -1.47
CA TYR A 186 -5.62 -4.60 -2.91
C TYR A 186 -7.01 -4.14 -3.37
N SER A 187 -8.05 -4.58 -2.65
CA SER A 187 -9.44 -4.24 -2.95
C SER A 187 -9.71 -2.74 -2.80
N ALA A 188 -9.11 -2.10 -1.77
CA ALA A 188 -9.26 -0.68 -1.56
C ALA A 188 -8.61 0.14 -2.69
N LEU A 189 -7.38 -0.20 -3.08
CA LEU A 189 -6.67 0.46 -4.18
C LEU A 189 -7.38 0.27 -5.52
N GLU A 190 -7.87 -0.95 -5.81
CA GLU A 190 -8.65 -1.23 -7.03
C GLU A 190 -9.93 -0.39 -7.06
N SER A 191 -10.69 -0.39 -5.96
CA SER A 191 -11.94 0.38 -5.85
C SER A 191 -11.71 1.87 -6.09
N ARG A 192 -10.58 2.41 -5.60
CA ARG A 192 -10.21 3.82 -5.75
C ARG A 192 -9.85 4.13 -7.20
N LEU A 193 -9.05 3.30 -7.85
CA LEU A 193 -8.75 3.43 -9.28
C LEU A 193 -10.02 3.44 -10.15
N MET A 194 -10.96 2.54 -9.84
CA MET A 194 -12.22 2.42 -10.56
C MET A 194 -13.18 3.60 -10.33
N LYS A 195 -13.03 4.34 -9.23
CA LYS A 195 -13.84 5.54 -8.90
C LYS A 195 -13.20 6.84 -9.36
N GLY A 196 -11.86 6.95 -9.29
CA GLY A 196 -11.08 8.12 -9.66
C GLY A 196 -10.93 8.29 -11.18
N GLY A 197 -11.08 7.21 -11.95
CA GLY A 197 -11.26 7.28 -13.39
C GLY A 197 -12.74 7.42 -13.74
N ALA A 198 -13.10 8.42 -14.54
CA ALA A 198 -14.39 8.46 -15.23
C ALA A 198 -14.52 7.29 -16.24
N TRP A 199 -14.63 6.06 -15.75
CA TRP A 199 -14.71 4.84 -16.55
C TRP A 199 -15.67 3.83 -15.91
N MET A 200 -16.95 3.97 -16.30
CA MET A 200 -17.85 2.82 -16.33
C MET A 200 -17.36 1.84 -17.42
N PRO A 201 -17.24 0.53 -17.14
CA PRO A 201 -17.00 -0.47 -18.17
C PRO A 201 -18.03 -0.37 -19.30
N TRP A 202 -17.62 -0.57 -20.56
CA TRP A 202 -18.50 -0.45 -21.73
C TRP A 202 -19.77 -1.34 -21.61
N TYR A 203 -19.70 -2.47 -20.90
CA TYR A 203 -20.84 -3.36 -20.66
C TYR A 203 -21.90 -2.79 -19.69
N ARG A 204 -21.55 -1.83 -18.82
CA ARG A 204 -22.50 -1.16 -17.90
C ARG A 204 -23.13 0.12 -18.49
N ARG A 205 -22.67 0.61 -19.65
CA ARG A 205 -23.32 1.75 -20.34
C ARG A 205 -24.68 1.38 -20.93
N THR A 206 -24.87 0.15 -21.41
CA THR A 206 -26.12 -0.25 -22.09
C THR A 206 -27.30 -0.44 -21.13
N GLN A 207 -27.07 -0.79 -19.86
CA GLN A 207 -28.14 -0.88 -18.85
C GLN A 207 -28.55 0.49 -18.30
N ALA A 208 -27.62 1.42 -18.13
CA ALA A 208 -27.93 2.78 -17.68
C ALA A 208 -28.71 3.58 -18.74
N ILE A 209 -28.37 3.43 -20.02
CA ILE A 209 -29.11 4.09 -21.12
C ILE A 209 -30.53 3.52 -21.27
N ARG A 210 -30.74 2.21 -21.02
CA ARG A 210 -32.10 1.62 -21.03
C ARG A 210 -33.00 2.16 -19.93
N HIS A 211 -32.47 2.45 -18.73
CA HIS A 211 -33.26 3.05 -17.64
C HIS A 211 -33.57 4.54 -17.84
N VAL A 212 -32.67 5.30 -18.47
CA VAL A 212 -32.90 6.73 -18.75
C VAL A 212 -33.86 6.94 -19.93
N VAL A 213 -33.77 6.12 -20.98
CA VAL A 213 -34.69 6.22 -22.14
C VAL A 213 -36.10 5.75 -21.76
N SER A 214 -36.22 4.71 -20.94
CA SER A 214 -37.53 4.22 -20.48
C SER A 214 -38.25 5.21 -19.56
N SER A 215 -37.52 5.93 -18.70
CA SER A 215 -38.10 6.96 -17.81
C SER A 215 -38.46 8.27 -18.50
N HIS A 216 -37.78 8.64 -19.60
CA HIS A 216 -38.17 9.80 -20.42
C HIS A 216 -39.42 9.53 -21.28
N LEU A 217 -39.59 8.32 -21.81
CA LEU A 217 -40.78 7.92 -22.57
C LEU A 217 -42.04 7.84 -21.69
N THR A 218 -41.93 7.45 -20.41
CA THR A 218 -43.08 7.46 -19.49
C THR A 218 -43.49 8.86 -19.04
N ARG A 219 -42.56 9.82 -19.00
CA ARG A 219 -42.84 11.20 -18.55
C ARG A 219 -43.46 12.07 -19.63
N GLN A 220 -43.10 11.88 -20.90
CA GLN A 220 -43.71 12.62 -22.02
C GLN A 220 -45.16 12.22 -22.32
N ASN A 221 -45.57 10.99 -22.01
CA ASN A 221 -46.96 10.54 -22.20
C ASN A 221 -47.94 11.02 -21.11
N ARG A 222 -47.47 11.46 -19.93
CA ARG A 222 -48.33 12.00 -18.87
C ARG A 222 -48.67 13.49 -19.03
N THR A 223 -47.91 14.23 -19.83
CA THR A 223 -48.13 15.67 -20.07
C THR A 223 -49.01 15.99 -21.28
N ARG A 224 -49.61 14.99 -21.95
CA ARG A 224 -50.53 15.17 -23.09
C ARG A 224 -51.99 14.80 -22.80
N GLN A 225 -52.35 14.60 -21.52
CA GLN A 225 -53.71 14.22 -21.10
C GLN A 225 -54.30 15.14 -20.02
N CYS A 226 -53.91 16.41 -19.97
CA CYS A 226 -54.64 17.45 -19.24
C CYS A 226 -54.91 18.62 -20.17
#